data_AF-A0A356NEP2-F1
#
_entry.id   AF-A0A356NEP2-F1
#
_cell.length_a   1.000
_cell.length_b   1.000
_cell.length_c   1.000
_cell.angle_alpha   90.00
_cell.angle_beta   90.00
_cell.angle_gamma   90.00
#
_symmetry.space_group_name_H-M   'P 1'
#
loop_
_entity.id
_entity.type
_entity.pdbx_description
1 polymer ?
#
loop_
_entity_poly.entity_id
_entity_poly.type
_entity_poly.pdbx_seq_one_letter_code
_entity_poly.pdbx_strand_id
1 'polypeptide(L)'
;MTYPNFADCYSRSSVLIANGIVEALRIPRQTSRPIPGQRAGALFENLTCEFIEHAFTAISHMRPGQWKYLTSQTQISGFAQYRHLKALDDLVRDDRNLSTALGHDYLVTPDIVVTRST
;
A
#
# COMPACT_ATOMS: atom_id res chain seq x y z
N MET A 1 -15.59 6.83 -25.38
CA MET A 1 -16.37 6.26 -24.27
C MET A 1 -15.72 6.75 -22.98
N THR A 2 -16.46 7.40 -22.08
CA THR A 2 -15.90 7.93 -20.83
C THR A 2 -15.88 6.83 -19.77
N TYR A 3 -14.74 6.64 -19.12
CA TYR A 3 -14.56 5.62 -18.07
C TYR A 3 -13.78 6.21 -16.88
N PRO A 4 -14.01 5.70 -15.66
CA PRO A 4 -13.23 6.11 -14.48
C PRO A 4 -11.75 5.76 -14.62
N ASN A 5 -10.88 6.51 -13.94
CA ASN A 5 -9.42 6.35 -14.00
C ASN A 5 -8.87 5.02 -13.46
N PHE A 6 -9.70 4.21 -12.80
CA PHE A 6 -9.36 2.87 -12.31
C PHE A 6 -9.91 1.75 -13.20
N ALA A 7 -10.47 2.08 -14.38
CA ALA A 7 -10.92 1.11 -15.36
C ALA A 7 -9.83 0.77 -16.38
N ASP A 8 -9.79 -0.48 -16.81
CA ASP A 8 -9.04 -0.89 -18.01
C ASP A 8 -9.89 -0.62 -19.26
N CYS A 9 -9.42 0.31 -20.09
CA CYS A 9 -10.17 0.78 -21.25
C CYS A 9 -10.33 -0.25 -22.37
N TYR A 10 -9.46 -1.28 -22.41
CA TYR A 10 -9.55 -2.37 -23.38
C TYR A 10 -10.51 -3.48 -22.93
N SER A 11 -10.96 -3.45 -21.67
CA SER A 11 -11.88 -4.42 -21.09
C SER A 11 -13.28 -3.83 -20.92
N ARG A 12 -14.22 -4.27 -21.76
CA ARG A 12 -15.65 -3.86 -21.67
C ARG A 12 -16.22 -4.10 -20.28
N SER A 13 -15.91 -5.25 -19.67
CA SER A 13 -16.38 -5.61 -18.33
C SER A 13 -15.80 -4.67 -17.27
N SER A 14 -14.51 -4.33 -17.36
CA SER A 14 -13.86 -3.39 -16.43
C SER A 14 -14.51 -2.01 -16.49
N VAL A 15 -14.74 -1.48 -17.69
CA VAL A 15 -15.42 -0.19 -17.90
C VAL A 15 -16.84 -0.18 -17.34
N LEU A 16 -17.61 -1.26 -17.54
CA LEU A 16 -18.97 -1.37 -17.02
C LEU A 16 -18.99 -1.38 -15.49
N ILE A 17 -18.15 -2.20 -14.85
CA ILE A 17 -18.05 -2.30 -13.39
C ILE A 17 -17.65 -0.95 -12.79
N ALA A 18 -16.61 -0.31 -13.34
CA ALA A 18 -16.12 0.96 -12.82
C ALA A 18 -17.19 2.06 -12.87
N ASN A 19 -17.96 2.12 -13.96
CA ASN A 19 -19.07 3.06 -14.07
C ASN A 19 -20.18 2.78 -13.05
N GLY A 20 -20.52 1.51 -12.82
CA GLY A 20 -21.51 1.12 -11.81
C GLY A 20 -21.09 1.51 -10.38
N ILE A 21 -19.80 1.38 -10.05
CA ILE A 21 -19.26 1.81 -8.75
C ILE A 21 -19.42 3.33 -8.58
N VAL A 22 -19.05 4.13 -9.60
CA VAL A 22 -19.18 5.59 -9.54
C VAL A 22 -20.64 6.02 -9.37
N GLU A 23 -21.56 5.34 -10.05
CA GLU A 23 -23.00 5.59 -9.94
C GLU A 23 -23.53 5.26 -8.53
N ALA A 24 -23.15 4.11 -7.97
CA ALA A 24 -23.53 3.70 -6.61
C ALA A 24 -22.99 4.66 -5.54
N LEU A 25 -21.76 5.16 -5.72
CA LEU A 25 -21.16 6.16 -4.83
C LEU A 25 -21.74 7.58 -5.00
N ARG A 26 -22.58 7.80 -6.02
CA ARG A 26 -23.21 9.10 -6.35
C ARG A 26 -22.19 10.23 -6.50
N ILE A 27 -21.00 9.92 -6.99
CA ILE A 27 -19.91 10.89 -7.16
C ILE A 27 -20.14 11.64 -8.49
N PRO A 28 -20.09 12.99 -8.50
CA PRO A 28 -20.13 13.75 -9.74
C PRO A 28 -18.99 13.34 -10.67
N ARG A 29 -19.30 13.05 -11.93
CA ARG A 29 -18.27 12.72 -12.93
C ARG A 29 -17.39 13.95 -13.16
N GLN A 30 -16.16 13.90 -12.67
CA GLN A 30 -15.16 14.93 -12.94
C GLN A 30 -14.37 14.56 -14.19
N THR A 31 -14.37 15.45 -15.18
CA THR A 31 -13.51 15.34 -16.37
C THR A 31 -12.20 16.10 -16.16
N SER A 32 -11.59 15.93 -14.98
CA SER A 32 -10.26 16.47 -14.71
C SER A 32 -9.21 15.74 -15.54
N ARG A 33 -8.07 16.40 -15.79
CA ARG A 33 -6.94 15.76 -16.47
C ARG A 33 -6.56 14.46 -15.74
N PRO A 34 -6.24 13.37 -16.47
CA PRO A 34 -5.79 12.14 -15.86
C PRO A 34 -4.60 12.39 -14.93
N ILE A 35 -4.66 11.85 -13.72
CA ILE A 35 -3.52 11.83 -12.80
C ILE A 35 -2.54 10.75 -13.31
N PRO A 36 -1.23 11.01 -13.38
CA PRO A 36 -0.25 9.97 -13.71
C PRO A 36 -0.37 8.77 -12.79
N GLY A 37 -0.27 7.54 -13.33
CA GLY A 37 -0.51 6.30 -12.58
C GLY A 37 0.31 6.17 -11.29
N GLN A 38 1.59 6.51 -11.33
CA GLN A 38 2.48 6.54 -10.15
C GLN A 38 1.95 7.46 -9.03
N ARG A 39 1.46 8.64 -9.42
CA ARG A 39 0.92 9.63 -8.48
C ARG A 39 -0.47 9.22 -7.97
N ALA A 40 -1.26 8.54 -8.79
CA ALA A 40 -2.53 7.97 -8.38
C ALA A 40 -2.35 6.83 -7.36
N GLY A 41 -1.35 5.96 -7.56
CA GLY A 41 -0.98 4.90 -6.62
C GLY A 41 -0.59 5.47 -5.25
N ALA A 42 0.39 6.37 -5.20
CA ALA A 42 0.82 7.01 -3.95
C ALA A 42 -0.32 7.78 -3.24
N LEU A 43 -1.20 8.43 -4.00
CA LEU A 43 -2.37 9.10 -3.42
C LEU A 43 -3.34 8.09 -2.80
N PHE A 44 -3.61 6.99 -3.50
CA PHE A 44 -4.51 5.95 -3.02
C PHE A 44 -3.96 5.26 -1.76
N GLU A 45 -2.66 4.98 -1.72
CA GLU A 45 -1.97 4.45 -0.53
C GLU A 45 -2.14 5.38 0.68
N ASN A 46 -1.87 6.68 0.51
CA ASN A 46 -1.99 7.66 1.59
C ASN A 46 -3.44 7.79 2.11
N LEU A 47 -4.42 7.89 1.19
CA LEU A 47 -5.84 7.96 1.56
C LEU A 47 -6.31 6.68 2.28
N THR A 48 -5.81 5.53 1.86
CA THR A 48 -6.13 4.24 2.50
C THR A 48 -5.50 4.17 3.90
N CYS A 49 -4.26 4.63 4.06
CA CYS A 49 -3.59 4.69 5.35
C CYS A 49 -4.34 5.61 6.34
N GLU A 50 -4.76 6.79 5.89
CA GLU A 50 -5.58 7.72 6.68
C GLU A 50 -6.92 7.10 7.09
N PHE A 51 -7.61 6.43 6.16
CA PHE A 51 -8.84 5.71 6.47
C PHE A 51 -8.62 4.63 7.54
N ILE A 52 -7.54 3.84 7.43
CA ILE A 52 -7.19 2.81 8.41
C ILE A 52 -6.93 3.45 9.78
N GLU A 53 -6.15 4.53 9.83
CA GLU A 53 -5.87 5.26 11.07
C GLU A 53 -7.16 5.74 11.74
N HIS A 54 -8.06 6.38 10.99
CA HIS A 54 -9.34 6.87 11.51
C HIS A 54 -10.24 5.73 12.00
N ALA A 55 -10.41 4.68 11.19
CA ALA A 55 -11.25 3.55 11.53
C ALA A 55 -10.73 2.79 12.76
N PHE A 56 -9.42 2.56 12.83
CA PHE A 56 -8.80 1.81 13.91
C PHE A 56 -8.76 2.62 15.21
N THR A 57 -8.58 3.94 15.12
CA THR A 57 -8.66 4.84 16.28
C THR A 57 -10.07 4.86 16.89
N ALA A 58 -11.12 4.81 16.07
CA ALA A 58 -12.50 4.76 16.54
C ALA A 58 -12.80 3.50 17.38
N ILE A 59 -12.08 2.40 17.14
CA ILE A 59 -12.19 1.14 17.90
C ILE A 59 -11.01 0.90 18.85
N SER A 60 -10.27 1.94 19.20
CA SER A 60 -9.06 1.83 20.06
C SER A 60 -9.31 1.15 21.40
N HIS A 61 -10.53 1.26 21.96
CA HIS A 61 -10.94 0.58 23.19
C HIS A 61 -10.96 -0.96 23.06
N MET A 62 -11.19 -1.50 21.86
CA MET A 62 -11.15 -2.94 21.60
C MET A 62 -9.71 -3.46 21.50
N ARG A 63 -8.77 -2.59 21.14
CA ARG A 63 -7.35 -2.95 20.98
C ARG A 63 -6.42 -1.83 21.46
N PRO A 64 -6.32 -1.62 22.78
CA PRO A 64 -5.52 -0.53 23.35
C PRO A 64 -4.04 -0.66 23.00
N GLY A 65 -3.39 0.46 22.71
CA GLY A 65 -1.97 0.53 22.40
C GLY A 65 -1.61 1.82 21.68
N GLN A 66 -0.32 2.11 21.63
CA GLN A 66 0.21 3.18 20.77
C GLN A 66 0.45 2.60 19.38
N TRP A 67 -0.46 2.90 18.46
CA TRP A 67 -0.40 2.45 17.08
C TRP A 67 0.25 3.53 16.21
N LYS A 68 0.99 3.10 15.18
CA LYS A 68 1.54 3.96 14.13
C LYS A 68 1.15 3.39 12.77
N TYR A 69 0.88 4.27 11.83
CA TYR A 69 0.47 3.96 10.46
C TYR A 69 1.50 4.59 9.53
N LEU A 70 2.14 3.78 8.71
CA LEU A 70 3.23 4.19 7.85
C LEU A 70 2.90 3.77 6.42
N THR A 71 3.01 4.68 5.47
CA THR A 71 3.06 4.32 4.04
C THR A 71 4.50 3.99 3.64
N SER A 72 4.68 3.56 2.39
CA SER A 72 5.94 3.22 1.67
C SER A 72 7.28 3.64 2.33
N GLN A 73 8.31 2.80 2.14
CA GLN A 73 9.70 2.91 2.68
C GLN A 73 9.97 2.28 4.06
N THR A 74 9.02 1.54 4.64
CA THR A 74 9.30 0.80 5.89
C THR A 74 9.78 -0.61 5.60
N GLN A 75 11.09 -0.84 5.70
CA GLN A 75 11.64 -2.19 5.63
C GLN A 75 11.10 -3.05 6.78
N ILE A 76 10.56 -4.23 6.44
CA ILE A 76 9.96 -5.10 7.44
C ILE A 76 10.95 -5.58 8.50
N SER A 77 12.25 -5.61 8.17
CA SER A 77 13.35 -5.95 9.08
C SER A 77 13.41 -5.07 10.34
N GLY A 78 12.80 -3.88 10.31
CA GLY A 78 12.64 -3.00 11.47
C GLY A 78 11.65 -3.51 12.53
N PHE A 79 10.84 -4.52 12.23
CA PHE A 79 9.85 -5.08 13.16
C PHE A 79 10.34 -6.34 13.85
N ALA A 80 9.89 -6.56 15.09
CA ALA A 80 10.34 -7.66 15.94
C ALA A 80 10.18 -9.04 15.27
N GLN A 81 9.06 -9.29 14.59
CA GLN A 81 8.80 -10.58 13.94
C GLN A 81 9.74 -10.88 12.75
N TYR A 82 10.36 -9.84 12.17
CA TYR A 82 11.23 -9.95 10.99
C TYR A 82 12.68 -9.55 11.29
N ARG A 83 13.04 -9.39 12.56
CA ARG A 83 14.41 -9.00 12.96
C ARG A 83 15.48 -9.94 12.40
N HIS A 84 15.17 -11.22 12.23
CA HIS A 84 16.09 -12.21 11.64
C HIS A 84 16.43 -11.89 10.18
N LEU A 85 15.53 -11.21 9.44
CA LEU A 85 15.80 -10.76 8.08
C LEU A 85 16.86 -9.67 8.03
N LYS A 86 17.04 -8.90 9.13
CA LYS A 86 18.14 -7.94 9.22
C LYS A 86 19.50 -8.65 9.24
N ALA A 87 19.61 -9.77 9.96
CA ALA A 87 20.85 -10.55 9.98
C ALA A 87 21.15 -11.13 8.59
N LEU A 88 20.11 -11.57 7.87
CA LEU A 88 20.24 -12.02 6.48
C LEU A 88 20.68 -10.88 5.56
N ASP A 89 20.13 -9.67 5.73
CA ASP A 89 20.51 -8.49 4.94
C ASP A 89 21.94 -8.05 5.17
N ASP A 90 22.39 -8.04 6.42
CA ASP A 90 23.78 -7.74 6.77
C ASP A 90 24.74 -8.81 6.15
N LEU A 91 24.37 -10.10 6.17
CA LEU A 91 25.15 -11.19 5.56
C LEU A 91 25.20 -11.14 4.03
N VAL A 92 24.06 -10.84 3.39
CA VAL A 92 23.94 -10.78 1.92
C VAL A 92 24.68 -9.58 1.35
N ARG A 93 24.74 -8.47 2.09
CA ARG A 93 25.43 -7.25 1.66
C ARG A 93 26.94 -7.44 1.52
N ASP A 94 27.54 -8.29 2.35
CA ASP A 94 28.98 -8.52 2.39
C ASP A 94 29.45 -9.65 1.45
N ASP A 95 28.52 -10.44 0.88
CA ASP A 95 28.83 -11.56 -0.01
C ASP A 95 28.11 -11.46 -1.38
N ARG A 96 28.90 -11.22 -2.43
CA ARG A 96 28.41 -11.11 -3.83
C ARG A 96 27.73 -12.38 -4.34
N ASN A 97 28.16 -13.56 -3.92
CA ASN A 97 27.55 -14.82 -4.35
C ASN A 97 26.17 -14.98 -3.71
N LEU A 98 26.06 -14.67 -2.41
CA LEU A 98 24.78 -14.67 -1.69
C LEU A 98 23.81 -13.63 -2.26
N SER A 99 24.29 -12.42 -2.56
CA SER A 99 23.48 -11.37 -3.21
C SER A 99 22.91 -11.80 -4.56
N THR A 100 23.70 -12.52 -5.36
CA THR A 100 23.25 -13.03 -6.66
C THR A 100 22.24 -14.18 -6.51
N ALA A 101 22.41 -15.03 -5.48
CA ALA A 101 21.57 -16.21 -5.26
C ALA A 101 20.23 -15.90 -4.58
N LEU A 102 20.20 -14.96 -3.63
CA LEU A 102 19.01 -14.59 -2.86
C LEU A 102 18.25 -13.40 -3.47
N GLY A 103 18.90 -12.60 -4.32
CA GLY A 103 18.34 -11.37 -4.87
C GLY A 103 18.10 -10.29 -3.81
N HIS A 104 17.46 -9.18 -4.21
CA HIS A 104 17.01 -8.13 -3.29
C HIS A 104 15.53 -8.27 -2.87
N ASP A 105 14.81 -9.24 -3.44
CA ASP A 105 13.35 -9.38 -3.32
C ASP A 105 12.90 -10.08 -2.02
N TYR A 106 13.82 -10.57 -1.20
CA TYR A 106 13.49 -11.16 0.10
C TYR A 106 13.10 -10.10 1.16
N LEU A 107 13.41 -8.83 0.91
CA LEU A 107 12.97 -7.68 1.73
C LEU A 107 11.64 -7.15 1.19
N VAL A 108 10.54 -7.76 1.63
CA VAL A 108 9.20 -7.25 1.32
C VAL A 108 9.04 -5.85 1.93
N THR A 109 8.61 -4.89 1.13
CA THR A 109 8.23 -3.54 1.58
C THR A 109 6.73 -3.38 1.36
N PRO A 110 5.90 -3.53 2.41
CA PRO A 110 4.47 -3.33 2.29
C PRO A 110 4.13 -1.87 1.92
N ASP A 111 3.03 -1.69 1.19
CA ASP A 111 2.53 -0.37 0.82
C ASP A 111 2.07 0.42 2.07
N ILE A 112 1.44 -0.28 3.03
CA ILE A 112 0.97 0.27 4.31
C ILE A 112 1.38 -0.67 5.44
N VAL A 113 1.96 -0.11 6.49
CA VAL A 113 2.32 -0.82 7.71
C VAL A 113 1.58 -0.23 8.91
N VAL A 114 0.90 -1.10 9.65
CA VAL A 114 0.32 -0.79 10.97
C VAL A 114 1.18 -1.46 12.03
N THR A 115 1.78 -0.66 12.91
CA THR A 115 2.68 -1.16 13.96
C THR A 115 2.27 -0.65 15.32
N ARG A 116 2.70 -1.36 16.37
CA ARG A 116 2.48 -0.99 17.76
C ARG A 116 3.82 -0.65 18.41
N SER A 117 3.92 0.50 19.05
CA SER A 117 5.06 0.80 19.93
C SER A 117 5.06 -0.20 21.08
N THR A 118 6.17 -0.91 21.25
CA THR A 118 6.49 -1.67 22.48
C THR A 118 6.89 -0.74 23.60
#